data_AF-A0A3M1UAY3-F1
#
_entry.id   AF-A0A3M1UAY3-F1
#
_cell.length_a   1.000
_cell.length_b   1.000
_cell.length_c   1.000
_cell.angle_alpha   90.00
_cell.angle_beta   90.00
_cell.angle_gamma   90.00
#
_symmetry.space_group_name_H-M   'P 1'
#
loop_
_entity.id
_entity.type
_entity.pdbx_description
1 polymer ?
#
loop_
_entity_poly.entity_id
_entity_poly.type
_entity_poly.pdbx_seq_one_letter_code
_entity_poly.pdbx_strand_id
1 'polypeptide(L)'
;MPKAKTPSPKTKWKPGDRVRIKTREATAADQESLLYFPHLGGLTGTVRSVFSETEIAVVIDVDSMSEVMVGAHKEAVKRMRAKFLGSLGEEQKRNLSPEEKRFNANYVVLVKAADLEKGPPKPKSEPNLVEDEEVEEYEGESIAQGVLYDDPEIAETSARLSPEDLDKAEEEELRRRQGKKTKRR
;
A
#
# COMPACT_ATOMS: atom_id res chain seq x y z
N MET A 1 40.01 -0.42 8.42
CA MET A 1 39.01 -0.93 7.47
C MET A 1 38.59 0.21 6.54
N PRO A 2 39.14 0.31 5.32
CA PRO A 2 38.67 1.30 4.36
C PRO A 2 37.26 0.91 3.89
N LYS A 3 36.28 1.82 4.02
CA LYS A 3 34.93 1.63 3.48
C LYS A 3 35.05 1.52 1.96
N ALA A 4 34.81 0.33 1.41
CA ALA A 4 34.75 0.13 -0.04
C ALA A 4 33.65 1.04 -0.61
N LYS A 5 34.06 2.03 -1.41
CA LYS A 5 33.14 2.90 -2.13
C LYS A 5 32.55 2.07 -3.27
N THR A 6 31.37 1.49 -3.05
CA THR A 6 30.61 0.78 -4.08
C THR A 6 30.49 1.69 -5.30
N PRO A 7 30.81 1.20 -6.51
CA PRO A 7 30.68 2.01 -7.71
C PRO A 7 29.22 2.46 -7.85
N SER A 8 29.03 3.77 -7.96
CA SER A 8 27.71 4.36 -8.22
C SER A 8 27.20 3.78 -9.55
N PRO A 9 25.98 3.24 -9.62
CA PRO A 9 25.42 2.78 -10.89
C PRO A 9 25.40 3.96 -11.88
N LYS A 10 25.81 3.73 -13.14
CA LYS A 10 25.82 4.76 -14.19
C LYS A 10 24.40 4.99 -14.69
N THR A 11 23.54 5.56 -13.85
CA THR A 11 22.20 5.99 -14.25
C THR A 11 22.22 7.46 -14.70
N LYS A 12 21.22 7.85 -15.49
CA LYS A 12 20.99 9.24 -15.90
C LYS A 12 20.51 10.13 -14.73
N TRP A 13 20.00 9.52 -13.67
CA TRP A 13 19.27 10.20 -12.59
C TRP A 13 20.12 10.31 -11.32
N LYS A 14 20.03 11.44 -10.61
CA LYS A 14 20.66 11.60 -9.30
C LYS A 14 19.64 11.89 -8.20
N PRO A 15 19.95 11.57 -6.93
CA PRO A 15 19.14 12.03 -5.80
C PRO A 15 18.90 13.55 -5.88
N GLY A 16 17.65 13.95 -5.63
CA GLY A 16 17.19 15.33 -5.77
C GLY A 16 16.67 15.72 -7.15
N ASP A 17 16.84 14.88 -8.19
CA ASP A 17 16.27 15.17 -9.50
C ASP A 17 14.74 15.14 -9.47
N ARG A 18 14.13 16.12 -10.15
CA ARG A 18 12.69 16.17 -10.37
C ARG A 18 12.30 15.28 -11.55
N VAL A 19 11.35 14.39 -11.29
CA VAL A 19 10.93 13.38 -12.24
C VAL A 19 9.41 13.31 -12.33
N ARG A 20 8.94 12.83 -13.47
CA ARG A 20 7.57 12.38 -13.68
C ARG A 20 7.60 10.93 -14.16
N ILE A 21 6.65 10.12 -13.71
CA ILE A 21 6.48 8.75 -14.19
C ILE A 21 5.71 8.81 -15.51
N LYS A 22 6.25 8.19 -16.56
CA LYS A 22 5.61 8.13 -17.88
C LYS A 22 4.30 7.35 -17.81
N THR A 23 3.28 7.88 -18.46
CA THR A 23 2.02 7.16 -18.65
C THR A 23 2.16 6.15 -19.78
N ARG A 24 2.00 4.88 -19.46
CA ARG A 24 1.97 3.76 -20.42
C ARG A 24 1.06 2.64 -19.94
N GLU A 25 0.76 1.70 -20.84
CA GLU A 25 0.06 0.47 -20.46
C GLU A 25 0.98 -0.45 -19.65
N ALA A 26 0.38 -1.22 -18.74
CA ALA A 26 1.11 -2.22 -17.96
C ALA A 26 1.42 -3.43 -18.85
N THR A 27 2.67 -3.87 -18.83
CA THR A 27 3.10 -5.08 -19.55
C THR A 27 3.08 -6.29 -18.61
N ALA A 28 3.14 -7.50 -19.15
CA ALA A 28 3.25 -8.73 -18.34
C ALA A 28 4.48 -8.70 -17.40
N ALA A 29 5.60 -8.16 -17.87
CA ALA A 29 6.80 -7.99 -17.07
C ALA A 29 6.63 -7.02 -15.88
N ASP A 30 5.67 -6.08 -15.95
CA ASP A 30 5.37 -5.18 -14.84
C ASP A 30 4.50 -5.84 -13.78
N GLN A 31 3.64 -6.79 -14.16
CA GLN A 31 2.89 -7.62 -13.22
C GLN A 31 3.83 -8.51 -12.40
N GLU A 32 4.90 -9.00 -13.02
CA GLU A 32 5.92 -9.80 -12.33
C GLU A 32 6.86 -8.94 -11.47
N SER A 33 7.32 -7.81 -12.01
CA SER A 33 8.30 -6.95 -11.31
C SER A 33 7.68 -6.02 -10.26
N LEU A 34 6.37 -5.74 -10.34
CA LEU A 34 5.65 -4.80 -9.48
C LEU A 34 6.27 -3.38 -9.44
N LEU A 35 7.04 -3.02 -10.47
CA LEU A 35 7.73 -1.72 -10.59
C LEU A 35 6.92 -0.66 -11.33
N TYR A 36 5.81 -1.03 -11.97
CA TYR A 36 4.94 -0.11 -12.66
C TYR A 36 3.48 -0.55 -12.56
N PHE A 37 2.62 0.40 -12.22
CA PHE A 37 1.17 0.25 -12.25
C PHE A 37 0.57 1.42 -13.02
N PRO A 38 -0.52 1.24 -13.79
CA PRO A 38 -1.09 2.31 -14.60
C PRO A 38 -1.46 3.58 -13.82
N HIS A 39 -1.92 3.44 -12.57
CA HIS A 39 -2.28 4.56 -11.71
C HIS A 39 -1.08 5.39 -11.23
N LEU A 40 0.15 4.90 -11.43
CA LEU A 40 1.38 5.64 -11.15
C LEU A 40 1.78 6.55 -12.32
N GLY A 41 1.22 6.32 -13.51
CA GLY A 41 1.49 7.15 -14.69
C GLY A 41 1.06 8.59 -14.46
N GLY A 42 1.94 9.53 -14.81
CA GLY A 42 1.70 10.97 -14.68
C GLY A 42 2.06 11.57 -13.31
N LEU A 43 2.30 10.74 -12.29
CA LEU A 43 2.69 11.23 -10.96
C LEU A 43 4.04 11.92 -11.02
N THR A 44 4.19 13.00 -10.25
CA THR A 44 5.44 13.76 -10.14
C THR A 44 6.10 13.54 -8.80
N GLY A 45 7.41 13.68 -8.77
CA GLY A 45 8.16 13.47 -7.55
C GLY A 45 9.62 13.87 -7.63
N THR A 46 10.34 13.48 -6.59
CA THR A 46 11.77 13.72 -6.46
C THR A 46 12.49 12.40 -6.23
N VAL A 47 13.60 12.19 -6.95
CA VAL A 47 14.45 11.01 -6.73
C VAL A 47 15.03 11.06 -5.33
N ARG A 48 14.76 10.05 -4.51
CA ARG A 48 15.32 9.91 -3.17
C ARG A 48 16.63 9.14 -3.20
N SER A 49 16.61 7.98 -3.84
CA SER A 49 17.75 7.07 -3.90
C SER A 49 17.76 6.34 -5.24
N VAL A 50 18.95 6.05 -5.73
CA VAL A 50 19.18 5.20 -6.90
C VAL A 50 19.80 3.91 -6.38
N PHE A 51 19.14 2.78 -6.62
CA PHE A 51 19.63 1.47 -6.18
C PHE A 51 20.47 0.79 -7.24
N SER A 52 20.01 0.87 -8.49
CA SER A 52 20.68 0.28 -9.64
C SER A 52 20.54 1.19 -10.86
N GLU A 53 21.11 0.79 -12.00
CA GLU A 53 20.93 1.53 -13.25
C GLU A 53 19.47 1.55 -13.70
N THR A 54 18.70 0.54 -13.28
CA THR A 54 17.32 0.33 -13.65
C THR A 54 16.33 0.73 -12.57
N GLU A 55 16.66 0.69 -11.28
CA GLU A 55 15.70 0.88 -10.18
C GLU A 55 15.97 2.14 -9.38
N ILE A 56 14.93 2.97 -9.27
CA ILE A 56 15.01 4.31 -8.67
C ILE A 56 13.84 4.50 -7.71
N ALA A 57 14.14 4.91 -6.48
CA ALA A 57 13.12 5.31 -5.52
C ALA A 57 12.78 6.78 -5.70
N VAL A 58 11.50 7.04 -5.93
CA VAL A 58 10.94 8.38 -6.12
C VAL A 58 9.97 8.68 -4.99
N VAL A 59 10.17 9.81 -4.32
CA VAL A 59 9.19 10.38 -3.39
C VAL A 59 8.16 11.12 -4.22
N ILE A 60 6.91 10.67 -4.17
CA ILE A 60 5.80 11.23 -4.94
C ILE A 60 5.25 12.47 -4.22
N ASP A 61 4.94 13.50 -4.99
CA ASP A 61 4.27 14.69 -4.47
C ASP A 61 2.79 14.38 -4.24
N VAL A 62 2.28 14.70 -3.04
CA VAL A 62 0.88 14.46 -2.65
C VAL A 62 -0.10 15.16 -3.61
N ASP A 63 0.27 16.35 -4.10
CA ASP A 63 -0.54 17.14 -5.04
C ASP A 63 -0.72 16.47 -6.42
N SER A 64 0.13 15.51 -6.76
CA SER A 64 0.03 14.77 -8.02
C SER A 64 -0.83 13.51 -7.90
N MET A 65 -1.17 13.10 -6.68
CA MET A 65 -1.94 11.90 -6.41
C MET A 65 -3.44 12.12 -6.65
N SER A 66 -4.16 11.06 -6.98
CA SER A 66 -5.63 11.07 -6.95
C SER A 66 -6.14 11.13 -5.51
N GLU A 67 -7.37 11.65 -5.33
CA GLU A 67 -8.01 11.77 -4.01
C GLU A 67 -8.06 10.43 -3.26
N VAL A 68 -8.30 9.33 -3.98
CA VAL A 68 -8.32 7.98 -3.43
C VAL A 68 -6.95 7.58 -2.85
N MET A 69 -5.86 7.85 -3.57
CA MET A 69 -4.51 7.56 -3.08
C MET A 69 -4.14 8.46 -1.89
N VAL A 70 -4.56 9.73 -1.92
CA VAL A 70 -4.36 10.65 -0.79
C VAL A 70 -5.10 10.13 0.44
N GLY A 71 -6.35 9.70 0.31
CA GLY A 71 -7.13 9.11 1.40
C GLY A 71 -6.48 7.86 1.98
N ALA A 72 -6.08 6.92 1.12
CA ALA A 72 -5.40 5.70 1.53
C ALA A 72 -4.06 5.99 2.23
N HIS A 73 -3.28 6.95 1.74
CA HIS A 73 -2.01 7.35 2.35
C HIS A 73 -2.24 8.01 3.73
N LYS A 74 -3.21 8.93 3.83
CA LYS A 74 -3.59 9.56 5.11
C LYS A 74 -3.99 8.53 6.15
N GLU A 75 -4.83 7.57 5.77
CA GLU A 75 -5.27 6.50 6.68
C GLU A 75 -4.10 5.59 7.10
N ALA A 76 -3.23 5.22 6.16
CA ALA A 76 -2.04 4.43 6.47
C ALA A 76 -1.11 5.16 7.45
N VAL A 77 -0.90 6.46 7.27
CA VAL A 77 -0.13 7.30 8.20
C VAL A 77 -0.80 7.37 9.57
N LYS A 78 -2.13 7.55 9.63
CA LYS A 78 -2.89 7.55 10.90
C LYS A 78 -2.69 6.24 11.66
N ARG A 79 -2.85 5.09 10.99
CA ARG A 79 -2.63 3.76 11.58
C ARG A 79 -1.18 3.56 12.04
N MET A 80 -0.21 4.03 11.26
CA MET A 80 1.21 3.95 11.61
C MET A 80 1.53 4.78 12.85
N ARG A 81 1.00 5.99 12.97
CA ARG A 81 1.11 6.83 14.16
C ARG A 81 0.49 6.18 15.38
N ALA A 82 -0.73 5.67 15.25
CA ALA A 82 -1.42 4.99 16.34
C ALA A 82 -0.61 3.79 16.86
N LYS A 83 -0.07 2.97 15.95
CA LYS A 83 0.81 1.84 16.31
C LYS A 83 2.11 2.30 16.95
N PHE A 84 2.74 3.35 16.42
CA PHE A 84 3.97 3.92 16.97
C PHE A 84 3.76 4.41 18.40
N LEU A 85 2.76 5.26 18.62
CA LEU A 85 2.43 5.79 19.96
C LEU A 85 1.99 4.67 20.92
N GLY A 86 1.20 3.71 20.46
CA GLY A 86 0.77 2.57 21.26
C GLY A 86 1.91 1.64 21.67
N SER A 87 3.01 1.60 20.90
CA SER A 87 4.21 0.80 21.22
C SER A 87 5.14 1.44 22.25
N LEU A 88 4.94 2.73 22.57
CA LEU A 88 5.77 3.48 23.50
C LEU A 88 5.15 3.50 24.90
N GLY A 89 6.00 3.41 25.94
CA GLY A 89 5.57 3.65 27.32
C GLY A 89 5.24 5.12 27.59
N GLU A 90 4.45 5.40 28.63
CA GLU A 90 4.03 6.76 29.01
C GLU A 90 5.19 7.73 29.23
N GLU A 91 6.30 7.25 29.80
CA GLU A 91 7.52 8.05 30.00
C GLU A 91 8.19 8.43 28.67
N GLN A 92 8.21 7.51 27.70
CA GLN A 92 8.77 7.75 26.37
C GLN A 92 7.89 8.71 25.56
N LYS A 93 6.56 8.61 25.67
CA LYS A 93 5.62 9.54 25.04
C LYS A 93 5.78 10.97 25.56
N ARG A 94 6.15 11.16 26.83
CA ARG A 94 6.40 12.50 27.41
C ARG A 94 7.68 13.14 26.87
N ASN A 95 8.67 12.32 26.51
CA ASN A 95 9.94 12.79 25.96
C ASN A 95 9.89 13.16 24.48
N LEU A 96 8.84 12.75 23.75
CA LEU A 96 8.65 13.12 22.34
C LEU A 96 8.03 14.51 22.21
N SER A 97 8.61 15.32 21.32
CA SER A 97 8.03 16.60 20.94
C SER A 97 6.69 16.41 20.20
N PRO A 98 5.82 17.44 20.18
CA PRO A 98 4.59 17.40 19.41
C PRO A 98 4.82 17.12 17.92
N GLU A 99 5.91 17.62 17.35
CA GLU A 99 6.30 17.40 15.96
C GLU A 99 6.68 15.94 15.70
N GLU A 100 7.42 15.31 16.62
CA GLU A 100 7.80 13.89 16.51
C GLU A 100 6.60 12.95 16.66
N LYS A 101 5.60 13.33 17.47
CA LYS A 101 4.33 12.60 17.55
C LYS A 101 3.50 12.71 16.26
N ARG A 102 3.62 13.84 15.56
CA ARG A 102 2.89 14.16 14.31
C ARG A 102 3.69 13.83 13.04
N PHE A 103 4.62 12.88 13.09
CA PHE A 103 5.46 12.55 11.93
C PHE A 103 4.64 12.20 10.68
N ASN A 104 5.05 12.67 9.50
CA ASN A 104 4.44 12.32 8.22
C ASN A 104 5.28 11.28 7.48
N ALA A 105 4.66 10.26 6.90
CA ALA A 105 5.35 9.31 6.03
C ALA A 105 5.39 9.84 4.59
N ASN A 106 6.54 9.74 3.95
CA ASN A 106 6.67 10.00 2.51
C ASN A 106 6.10 8.82 1.73
N TYR A 107 5.32 9.10 0.68
CA TYR A 107 4.91 8.08 -0.29
C TYR A 107 6.06 7.84 -1.27
N VAL A 108 6.77 6.73 -1.11
CA VAL A 108 7.93 6.39 -1.93
C VAL A 108 7.59 5.19 -2.80
N VAL A 109 7.83 5.32 -4.10
CA VAL A 109 7.61 4.26 -5.07
C VAL A 109 8.93 3.89 -5.72
N LEU A 110 9.16 2.59 -5.88
CA LEU A 110 10.28 2.07 -6.66
C LEU A 110 9.85 1.90 -8.10
N VAL A 111 10.55 2.54 -9.03
CA VAL A 111 10.20 2.55 -10.46
C VAL A 111 11.41 2.28 -11.33
N LYS A 112 11.15 1.85 -12.57
CA LYS A 112 12.19 1.67 -13.58
C LYS A 112 12.71 3.03 -14.07
N ALA A 113 14.03 3.16 -14.25
CA ALA A 113 14.68 4.37 -14.75
C ALA A 113 14.23 4.75 -16.17
N ALA A 114 13.81 3.76 -16.97
CA ALA A 114 13.28 3.95 -18.32
C ALA A 114 11.89 4.61 -18.31
N ASP A 115 11.13 4.42 -17.24
CA ASP A 115 9.77 4.96 -17.05
C ASP A 115 9.78 6.36 -16.44
N LEU A 116 10.96 6.93 -16.20
CA LEU A 116 11.10 8.30 -15.72
C LEU A 116 11.35 9.28 -16.87
N GLU A 117 10.76 10.45 -16.74
CA GLU A 117 11.06 11.64 -17.53
C GLU A 117 11.33 12.84 -16.64
N LYS A 118 11.90 13.91 -17.21
CA LYS A 118 12.18 15.12 -16.45
C LYS A 118 10.86 15.73 -15.99
N GLY A 119 10.69 15.85 -14.69
CA GLY A 119 9.49 16.41 -14.10
C GLY A 119 9.43 17.92 -14.26
N PRO A 120 8.23 18.52 -14.11
CA PRO A 120 8.10 19.96 -14.01
C PRO A 120 8.89 20.49 -12.80
N PRO A 121 9.35 21.75 -12.84
CA PRO A 121 9.91 22.38 -11.66
C PRO A 121 8.89 22.32 -10.53
N LYS A 122 9.36 22.08 -9.29
CA LYS A 122 8.47 22.01 -8.12
C LYS A 122 7.65 23.31 -8.08
N PRO A 123 6.31 23.25 -8.00
CA PRO A 123 5.54 24.46 -7.74
C PRO A 123 6.08 25.08 -6.44
N LYS A 124 6.19 26.41 -6.40
CA LYS A 124 6.49 27.14 -5.16
C LYS A 124 5.25 27.12 -4.25
N SER A 125 4.76 25.94 -3.91
CA SER A 125 3.85 25.80 -2.78
C SER A 125 4.69 25.91 -1.53
N GLU A 126 4.37 26.91 -0.70
CA GLU A 126 4.80 26.93 0.69
C GLU A 126 4.42 25.59 1.32
N PRO A 127 5.24 25.04 2.22
CA PRO A 127 4.91 23.78 2.88
C PRO A 127 3.52 23.95 3.47
N ASN A 128 2.57 23.15 3.00
CA ASN A 128 1.27 23.02 3.61
C ASN A 128 1.53 22.36 4.96
N LEU A 129 1.96 23.18 5.94
CA LEU A 129 1.73 22.92 7.35
C LEU A 129 0.24 22.64 7.40
N VAL A 130 -0.12 21.37 7.55
CA VAL A 130 -1.49 20.96 7.77
C VAL A 130 -1.94 21.81 8.95
N GLU A 131 -2.70 22.87 8.66
CA GLU A 131 -3.34 23.69 9.67
C GLU A 131 -4.10 22.73 10.57
N ASP A 132 -4.02 23.00 11.87
CA ASP A 132 -4.52 22.18 12.96
C ASP A 132 -5.95 21.68 12.71
N GLU A 133 -6.12 20.59 11.97
CA GLU A 133 -7.20 19.65 12.26
C GLU A 133 -6.84 19.13 13.65
N GLU A 134 -7.62 19.58 14.63
CA GLU A 134 -7.65 19.02 15.97
C GLU A 134 -7.47 17.52 15.82
N VAL A 135 -6.44 16.99 16.50
CA VAL A 135 -6.33 15.56 16.66
C VAL A 135 -7.57 15.19 17.45
N GLU A 136 -8.65 14.83 16.77
CA GLU A 136 -9.70 14.03 17.39
C GLU A 136 -8.94 12.88 18.02
N GLU A 137 -8.88 12.94 19.34
CA GLU A 137 -8.44 11.83 20.17
C GLU A 137 -9.20 10.64 19.61
N TYR A 138 -8.46 9.71 19.00
CA TYR A 138 -9.05 8.48 18.49
C TYR A 138 -9.43 7.68 19.74
N GLU A 139 -10.53 8.08 20.37
CA GLU A 139 -11.37 7.20 21.14
C GLU A 139 -11.70 6.07 20.18
N GLY A 140 -11.33 4.84 20.55
CA GLY A 140 -11.52 3.67 19.72
C GLY A 140 -13.00 3.31 19.54
N GLU A 141 -13.84 4.25 19.12
CA GLU A 141 -15.13 3.95 18.55
C GLU A 141 -14.87 3.33 17.19
N SER A 142 -14.86 2.00 17.21
CA SER A 142 -15.06 1.15 16.06
C SER A 142 -15.98 1.85 15.06
N ILE A 143 -15.48 2.07 13.84
CA ILE A 143 -16.29 2.47 12.70
C ILE A 143 -17.58 1.65 12.76
N ALA A 144 -18.70 2.35 12.86
CA ALA A 144 -20.02 1.76 13.06
C ALA A 144 -20.18 0.47 12.25
N GLN A 145 -20.52 -0.63 12.93
CA GLN A 145 -21.18 -1.80 12.33
C GLN A 145 -22.60 -1.41 11.85
N GLY A 146 -22.73 -0.26 11.18
CA GLY A 146 -23.96 0.28 10.61
C GLY A 146 -24.13 -0.08 9.14
N VAL A 147 -23.29 -0.98 8.61
CA VAL A 147 -23.73 -1.79 7.47
C VAL A 147 -24.68 -2.82 8.05
N LEU A 148 -25.96 -2.48 8.00
CA LEU A 148 -27.06 -3.37 8.36
C LEU A 148 -26.98 -4.59 7.44
N TYR A 149 -26.28 -5.64 7.88
CA TYR A 149 -26.25 -6.97 7.27
C TYR A 149 -27.56 -7.74 7.53
N ASP A 150 -28.67 -7.04 7.72
CA ASP A 150 -30.02 -7.60 7.79
C ASP A 150 -30.76 -7.34 6.47
N ASP A 151 -30.07 -7.54 5.34
CA ASP A 151 -30.76 -7.85 4.10
C ASP A 151 -31.02 -9.37 4.09
N PRO A 152 -32.24 -9.85 4.38
CA PRO A 152 -32.53 -11.28 4.47
C PRO A 152 -32.26 -12.02 3.15
N GLU A 153 -32.13 -11.31 2.02
CA GLU A 153 -31.82 -11.91 0.73
C GLU A 153 -30.34 -12.35 0.60
N ILE A 154 -29.41 -11.71 1.32
CA ILE A 154 -27.97 -12.04 1.23
C ILE A 154 -27.61 -13.23 2.15
N ALA A 155 -28.35 -13.39 3.25
CA ALA A 155 -28.14 -14.48 4.22
C ALA A 155 -28.45 -15.87 3.64
N GLU A 156 -29.39 -15.99 2.70
CA GLU A 156 -29.75 -17.29 2.10
C GLU A 156 -28.68 -17.85 1.15
N THR A 157 -27.85 -16.99 0.56
CA THR A 157 -26.83 -17.43 -0.43
C THR A 157 -25.48 -17.79 0.17
N SER A 158 -25.27 -17.48 1.46
CA SER A 158 -23.99 -17.63 2.16
C SER A 158 -24.05 -18.52 3.41
N ALA A 159 -25.16 -19.25 3.59
CA ALA A 159 -25.28 -20.24 4.66
C ALA A 159 -24.18 -21.31 4.52
N ARG A 160 -23.28 -21.36 5.51
CA ARG A 160 -22.32 -22.45 5.65
C ARG A 160 -23.10 -23.76 5.82
N LEU A 161 -22.78 -24.77 5.01
CA LEU A 161 -23.37 -26.11 5.17
C LEU A 161 -23.15 -26.60 6.59
N SER A 162 -24.17 -27.23 7.18
CA SER A 162 -24.04 -27.79 8.51
C SER A 162 -23.04 -28.96 8.49
N PRO A 163 -22.41 -29.31 9.63
CA PRO A 163 -21.53 -30.47 9.72
C PRO A 163 -22.20 -31.76 9.22
N GLU A 164 -23.50 -31.94 9.49
CA GLU A 164 -24.26 -33.11 9.04
C GLU A 164 -24.43 -33.16 7.51
N ASP A 165 -24.55 -32.01 6.86
CA ASP A 165 -24.64 -31.93 5.39
C ASP A 165 -23.29 -32.24 4.72
N LEU A 166 -22.19 -31.86 5.37
CA LEU A 166 -20.83 -32.17 4.91
C LEU A 166 -20.53 -33.67 5.03
N ASP A 167 -20.89 -34.30 6.15
CA ASP A 167 -20.69 -35.73 6.38
C ASP A 167 -21.51 -36.57 5.38
N LYS A 168 -22.74 -36.16 5.09
CA LYS A 168 -23.61 -36.83 4.13
C LYS A 168 -23.09 -36.70 2.68
N ALA A 169 -22.54 -35.54 2.33
CA ALA A 169 -21.90 -35.34 1.03
C ALA A 169 -20.63 -36.19 0.88
N GLU A 170 -19.84 -36.34 1.94
CA GLU A 170 -18.66 -37.20 1.96
C GLU A 170 -19.03 -38.69 1.83
N GLU A 171 -20.07 -39.15 2.53
CA GLU A 171 -20.54 -40.54 2.47
C GLU A 171 -21.07 -40.91 1.07
N GLU A 172 -21.80 -39.99 0.42
CA GLU A 172 -22.29 -40.19 -0.95
C GLU A 172 -21.13 -40.23 -1.97
N GLU A 173 -20.10 -39.40 -1.80
CA GLU A 173 -18.91 -39.43 -2.65
C GLU A 173 -18.09 -40.72 -2.46
N LEU A 174 -17.96 -41.21 -1.23
CA LEU A 174 -17.34 -42.51 -0.93
C LEU A 174 -18.10 -43.65 -1.61
N ARG A 175 -19.44 -43.64 -1.57
CA ARG A 175 -20.28 -44.65 -2.21
C ARG A 175 -20.17 -44.61 -3.74
N ARG A 176 -20.08 -43.41 -4.33
CA ARG A 176 -19.83 -43.22 -5.77
C ARG A 176 -18.44 -43.72 -6.20
N ARG A 177 -17.41 -43.54 -5.36
CA ARG A 177 -16.05 -44.04 -5.61
C ARG A 177 -15.96 -45.56 -5.48
N GLN A 178 -16.67 -46.16 -4.51
CA GLN A 178 -16.72 -47.61 -4.33
C GLN A 178 -17.49 -48.29 -5.48
N GLY A 179 -18.60 -47.71 -5.95
CA GLY A 179 -19.34 -48.23 -7.11
C GLY A 179 -18.54 -48.21 -8.43
N LYS A 180 -17.63 -47.25 -8.61
CA LYS A 180 -16.72 -47.21 -9.78
C LYS A 180 -15.62 -48.27 -9.75
N LYS A 181 -15.23 -48.78 -8.57
CA LYS A 181 -14.22 -49.85 -8.45
C LYS A 181 -14.78 -51.23 -8.85
N THR A 182 -16.08 -51.45 -8.72
CA THR A 182 -16.72 -52.75 -9.03
C THR A 182 -17.06 -52.93 -10.51
N LYS A 183 -17.06 -51.86 -11.32
CA LYS A 183 -17.43 -51.89 -12.75
C LYS A 183 -16.25 -51.97 -13.72
N ARG A 184 -15.02 -52.12 -13.20
CA ARG A 184 -13.80 -52.40 -13.97
C ARG A 184 -13.34 -53.82 -13.69
N ARG A 185 -14.05 -54.81 -14.24
CA ARG A 185 -13.62 -56.20 -14.37
C ARG A 185 -14.33 -56.84 -15.54
#